data_AF-A0A2G5UE27-F1
#
_entry.id   AF-A0A2G5UE27-F1
#
_cell.length_a   1.000
_cell.length_b   1.000
_cell.length_c   1.000
_cell.angle_alpha   90.00
_cell.angle_beta   90.00
_cell.angle_gamma   90.00
#
_symmetry.space_group_name_H-M   'P 1'
#
loop_
_entity.id
_entity.type
_entity.pdbx_description
1 polymer ?
#
loop_
_entity_poly.entity_id
_entity_poly.type
_entity_poly.pdbx_seq_one_letter_code
_entity_poly.pdbx_strand_id
1 'polypeptide(L)'
;MERPPENPPEQPNEKSDVPSNHILKKIVFRLLFPFWFLCTCLFKFYTYLRPFRLAHFMFFHTALVATLSFIPIVYQKKENGEKPEGFIIFNMHSCIILPVCGYLLIALKEANRKVQNLNHVILGFLGMIISVWTLFGCIIAIQFRFYSLIFGSIYILALCLFFGSYLMICNGYMDLYLILPAESQPFFGIKANVVLFGFFHLTVSIASFFLTKFWPICSLLLLASFIFSINAWSCFFTGSYMLCEHRVREDDLLKSPIDGIICHVAVRRNAERMKHPNQLPTDFQFDDILDISRLNYTKSEDVL
;
A
#
# COMPACT_ATOMS: atom_id res chain seq x y z
N MET A 1 10.15 -28.58 69.82
CA MET A 1 9.01 -27.76 69.37
C MET A 1 9.43 -27.10 68.07
N GLU A 2 9.39 -27.86 66.98
CA GLU A 2 9.76 -27.36 65.64
C GLU A 2 8.52 -26.74 65.00
N ARG A 3 8.67 -25.51 64.50
CA ARG A 3 7.63 -24.79 63.76
C ARG A 3 7.70 -25.28 62.29
N PRO A 4 6.57 -25.60 61.63
CA PRO A 4 6.61 -25.99 60.22
C PRO A 4 6.93 -24.77 59.33
N PRO A 5 7.51 -24.98 58.14
CA PRO A 5 7.81 -23.89 57.23
C PRO A 5 6.52 -23.29 56.65
N GLU A 6 6.45 -21.96 56.62
CA GLU A 6 5.39 -21.20 55.96
C GLU A 6 5.48 -21.42 54.44
N ASN A 7 4.35 -21.80 53.82
CA ASN A 7 4.22 -21.83 52.37
C ASN A 7 4.32 -20.39 51.81
N PRO A 8 5.02 -20.17 50.68
CA PRO A 8 5.02 -18.87 50.03
C PRO A 8 3.63 -18.53 49.48
N PRO A 9 3.27 -17.24 49.41
CA PRO A 9 1.95 -16.83 48.95
C PRO A 9 1.75 -17.18 47.48
N GLU A 10 0.61 -17.81 47.16
CA GLU A 10 0.14 -18.01 45.79
C GLU A 10 0.09 -16.65 45.07
N GLN A 11 0.86 -16.52 43.99
CA GLN A 11 0.69 -15.41 43.07
C GLN A 11 -0.70 -15.52 42.42
N PRO A 12 -1.47 -14.41 42.34
CA PRO A 12 -2.77 -14.44 41.71
C PRO A 12 -2.59 -14.80 40.23
N ASN A 13 -3.28 -15.85 39.84
CA ASN A 13 -3.37 -16.36 38.49
C ASN A 13 -4.05 -15.30 37.60
N GLU A 14 -3.25 -14.40 37.02
CA GLU A 14 -3.69 -13.41 36.05
C GLU A 14 -4.05 -14.14 34.75
N LYS A 15 -5.25 -14.72 34.74
CA LYS A 15 -5.89 -15.21 33.51
C LYS A 15 -6.02 -14.04 32.56
N SER A 16 -5.18 -14.07 31.54
CA SER A 16 -5.15 -13.14 30.42
C SER A 16 -6.50 -13.06 29.71
N ASP A 17 -7.28 -12.02 30.00
CA ASP A 17 -8.50 -11.63 29.26
C ASP A 17 -8.20 -10.99 27.88
N VAL A 18 -7.05 -11.30 27.29
CA VAL A 18 -6.57 -10.71 26.03
C VAL A 18 -7.04 -11.41 24.71
N PRO A 19 -7.57 -12.66 24.65
CA PRO A 19 -7.80 -13.31 23.36
C PRO A 19 -9.13 -12.97 22.67
N SER A 20 -10.19 -12.61 23.41
CA SER A 20 -11.55 -12.46 22.83
C SER A 20 -11.69 -11.25 21.90
N ASN A 21 -11.16 -10.10 22.31
CA ASN A 21 -11.31 -8.85 21.56
C ASN A 21 -10.51 -8.87 20.23
N HIS A 22 -9.36 -9.54 20.22
CA HIS A 22 -8.56 -9.69 19.00
C HIS A 22 -9.21 -10.59 17.95
N ILE A 23 -9.84 -11.69 18.40
CA ILE A 23 -10.58 -12.60 17.52
C ILE A 23 -11.81 -11.90 16.95
N LEU A 24 -12.58 -11.20 17.79
CA LEU A 24 -13.77 -10.44 17.34
C LEU A 24 -13.39 -9.37 16.31
N LYS A 25 -12.33 -8.61 16.56
CA LYS A 25 -11.83 -7.60 15.60
C LYS A 25 -11.44 -8.22 14.27
N LYS A 26 -10.77 -9.39 14.28
CA LYS A 26 -10.42 -10.12 13.05
C LYS A 26 -11.66 -10.59 12.30
N ILE A 27 -12.68 -11.10 12.99
CA ILE A 27 -13.94 -11.55 12.37
C ILE A 27 -14.72 -10.38 11.77
N VAL A 28 -14.92 -9.32 12.54
CA VAL A 28 -15.63 -8.10 12.08
C VAL A 28 -14.93 -7.50 10.87
N PHE A 29 -13.61 -7.41 10.88
CA PHE A 29 -12.86 -6.87 9.76
C PHE A 29 -12.99 -7.74 8.49
N ARG A 30 -13.02 -9.08 8.62
CA ARG A 30 -13.25 -9.99 7.49
C ARG A 30 -14.65 -9.85 6.91
N LEU A 31 -15.66 -9.66 7.76
CA LEU A 31 -17.05 -9.46 7.34
C LEU A 31 -17.26 -8.13 6.63
N LEU A 32 -16.63 -7.05 7.13
CA LEU A 32 -16.74 -5.72 6.54
C LEU A 32 -15.94 -5.59 5.22
N PHE A 33 -14.83 -6.33 5.08
CA PHE A 33 -13.94 -6.25 3.92
C PHE A 33 -13.61 -7.62 3.33
N PRO A 34 -14.62 -8.33 2.77
CA PRO A 34 -14.44 -9.70 2.26
C PRO A 34 -13.47 -9.76 1.08
N PHE A 35 -13.47 -8.73 0.22
CA PHE A 35 -12.53 -8.65 -0.90
C PHE A 35 -11.08 -8.53 -0.42
N TRP A 36 -10.82 -7.68 0.58
CA TRP A 36 -9.49 -7.58 1.17
C TRP A 36 -9.05 -8.89 1.82
N PHE A 37 -9.97 -9.56 2.52
CA PHE A 37 -9.67 -10.88 3.08
C PHE A 37 -9.25 -11.87 1.99
N LEU A 38 -9.98 -11.91 0.86
CA LEU A 38 -9.61 -12.74 -0.28
C LEU A 38 -8.22 -12.37 -0.80
N CYS A 39 -7.92 -11.08 -0.99
CA CYS A 39 -6.59 -10.62 -1.38
C CYS A 39 -5.51 -11.09 -0.39
N THR A 40 -5.74 -10.98 0.91
CA THR A 40 -4.76 -11.45 1.91
C THR A 40 -4.52 -12.96 1.86
N CYS A 41 -5.53 -13.75 1.51
CA CYS A 41 -5.39 -15.20 1.35
C CYS A 41 -4.58 -15.60 0.11
N LEU A 42 -4.49 -14.74 -0.90
CA LEU A 42 -3.69 -15.01 -2.11
C LEU A 42 -2.18 -14.89 -1.85
N PHE A 43 -1.76 -14.27 -0.76
CA PHE A 43 -0.35 -14.08 -0.43
C PHE A 43 0.12 -15.08 0.62
N LYS A 44 1.17 -15.85 0.29
CA LYS A 44 1.76 -16.86 1.19
C LYS A 44 2.38 -16.25 2.45
N PHE A 45 3.00 -15.08 2.33
CA PHE A 45 3.70 -14.43 3.44
C PHE A 45 2.87 -13.32 4.05
N TYR A 46 2.68 -13.36 5.37
CA TYR A 46 2.07 -12.28 6.15
C TYR A 46 2.72 -10.92 5.88
N THR A 47 4.03 -10.92 5.72
CA THR A 47 4.84 -9.71 5.53
C THR A 47 4.69 -9.04 4.16
N TYR A 48 4.04 -9.67 3.18
CA TYR A 48 3.88 -9.05 1.86
C TYR A 48 3.05 -7.76 1.91
N LEU A 49 1.99 -7.77 2.71
CA LEU A 49 1.09 -6.64 2.86
C LEU A 49 1.36 -5.83 4.14
N ARG A 50 2.38 -6.19 4.93
CA ARG A 50 2.68 -5.53 6.21
C ARG A 50 3.27 -4.13 5.99
N PRO A 51 4.33 -3.94 5.18
CA PRO A 51 4.76 -2.61 4.79
C PRO A 51 3.60 -1.89 4.10
N PHE A 52 3.33 -0.64 4.47
CA PHE A 52 2.32 0.17 3.79
C PHE A 52 0.94 -0.50 3.69
N ARG A 53 0.54 -1.30 4.69
CA ARG A 53 -0.70 -2.11 4.67
C ARG A 53 -1.94 -1.35 4.22
N LEU A 54 -2.12 -0.13 4.70
CA LEU A 54 -3.26 0.70 4.32
C LEU A 54 -3.17 1.15 2.85
N ALA A 55 -1.98 1.38 2.31
CA ALA A 55 -1.81 1.68 0.89
C ALA A 55 -2.15 0.47 0.01
N HIS A 56 -1.72 -0.75 0.37
CA HIS A 56 -2.16 -1.95 -0.33
C HIS A 56 -3.67 -2.10 -0.29
N PHE A 57 -4.27 -1.94 0.90
CA PHE A 57 -5.72 -1.94 1.08
C PHE A 57 -6.41 -0.94 0.15
N MET A 58 -5.96 0.32 0.13
CA MET A 58 -6.53 1.35 -0.73
C MET A 58 -6.34 1.04 -2.21
N PHE A 59 -5.17 0.53 -2.60
CA PHE A 59 -4.90 0.13 -3.98
C PHE A 59 -5.90 -0.91 -4.47
N PHE A 60 -6.06 -2.04 -3.78
CA PHE A 60 -6.92 -3.12 -4.25
C PHE A 60 -8.38 -2.68 -4.39
N HIS A 61 -8.92 -1.95 -3.40
CA HIS A 61 -10.30 -1.47 -3.48
C HIS A 61 -10.47 -0.41 -4.57
N THR A 62 -9.52 0.53 -4.68
CA THR A 62 -9.59 1.60 -5.69
C THR A 62 -9.43 1.03 -7.09
N ALA A 63 -8.51 0.09 -7.30
CA ALA A 63 -8.31 -0.59 -8.58
C ALA A 63 -9.57 -1.35 -9.00
N LEU A 64 -10.16 -2.12 -8.08
CA LEU A 64 -11.40 -2.86 -8.32
C LEU A 64 -12.55 -1.91 -8.69
N VAL A 65 -12.82 -0.92 -7.83
CA VAL A 65 -13.93 0.02 -8.02
C VAL A 65 -13.73 0.88 -9.26
N ALA A 66 -12.51 1.36 -9.53
CA ALA A 66 -12.21 2.14 -10.74
C ALA A 66 -12.37 1.30 -12.02
N THR A 67 -11.99 0.02 -11.98
CA THR A 67 -12.15 -0.90 -13.13
C THR A 67 -13.63 -1.20 -13.40
N LEU A 68 -14.41 -1.50 -12.35
CA LEU A 68 -15.82 -1.85 -12.46
C LEU A 68 -16.72 -0.65 -12.76
N SER A 69 -16.42 0.52 -12.18
CA SER A 69 -17.20 1.75 -12.37
C SER A 69 -16.99 2.38 -13.75
N PHE A 70 -15.99 1.91 -14.51
CA PHE A 70 -15.74 2.41 -15.85
C PHE A 70 -16.98 2.31 -16.77
N ILE A 71 -17.69 1.18 -16.69
CA ILE A 71 -18.90 0.94 -17.50
C ILE A 71 -19.97 2.00 -17.22
N PRO A 72 -20.46 2.21 -15.98
CA PRO A 72 -21.47 3.23 -15.72
C PRO A 72 -20.96 4.68 -15.94
N ILE A 73 -19.65 4.94 -15.84
CA ILE A 73 -19.08 6.26 -16.11
C ILE A 73 -19.15 6.59 -17.61
N VAL A 74 -18.77 5.65 -18.46
CA VAL A 74 -18.67 5.84 -19.91
C VAL A 74 -19.99 5.59 -20.62
N TYR A 75 -20.79 4.63 -20.14
CA TYR A 75 -22.10 4.28 -20.71
C TYR A 75 -23.22 5.16 -20.13
N GLN A 76 -23.08 6.47 -20.31
CA GLN A 76 -24.17 7.40 -20.02
C GLN A 76 -25.08 7.50 -21.25
N LYS A 77 -26.34 7.08 -21.09
CA LYS A 77 -27.34 7.07 -22.17
C LYS A 77 -27.41 8.46 -22.83
N LYS A 78 -27.00 8.56 -24.10
CA LYS A 78 -27.34 9.73 -24.95
C LYS A 78 -28.84 9.63 -25.26
N GLU A 79 -29.57 10.74 -25.16
CA GLU A 79 -31.01 10.78 -25.46
C GLU A 79 -31.34 10.41 -26.91
N ASN A 80 -30.37 10.49 -27.83
CA ASN A 80 -30.62 10.44 -29.27
C ASN A 80 -30.29 9.11 -29.96
N GLY A 81 -30.13 7.99 -29.23
CA GLY A 81 -30.01 6.66 -29.86
C GLY A 81 -28.76 6.40 -30.72
N GLU A 82 -27.79 7.32 -30.74
CA GLU A 82 -26.48 7.08 -31.35
C GLU A 82 -25.81 5.87 -30.69
N LYS A 83 -25.18 5.01 -31.52
CA LYS A 83 -24.34 3.91 -31.04
C LYS A 83 -23.34 4.47 -30.03
N PRO A 84 -23.33 3.99 -28.78
CA PRO A 84 -22.54 4.62 -27.74
C PRO A 84 -21.07 4.41 -28.05
N GLU A 85 -20.33 5.50 -28.24
CA GLU A 85 -18.84 5.52 -28.20
C GLU A 85 -18.32 4.69 -27.01
N GLY A 86 -19.11 4.60 -25.94
CA GLY A 86 -18.85 3.76 -24.78
C GLY A 86 -18.71 2.27 -25.06
N PHE A 87 -19.30 1.71 -26.11
CA PHE A 87 -19.05 0.31 -26.48
C PHE A 87 -17.63 0.10 -26.99
N ILE A 88 -17.10 1.01 -27.81
CA ILE A 88 -15.71 0.94 -28.30
C ILE A 88 -14.75 1.06 -27.11
N ILE A 89 -14.99 2.05 -26.25
CA ILE A 89 -14.18 2.32 -25.06
C ILE A 89 -14.20 1.13 -24.08
N PHE A 90 -15.35 0.47 -23.91
CA PHE A 90 -15.48 -0.74 -23.09
C PHE A 90 -14.66 -1.93 -23.63
N ASN A 91 -14.71 -2.16 -24.94
CA ASN A 91 -13.90 -3.21 -25.57
C ASN A 91 -12.41 -2.91 -25.42
N MET A 92 -11.99 -1.65 -25.61
CA MET A 92 -10.60 -1.25 -25.37
C MET A 92 -10.17 -1.52 -23.92
N HIS A 93 -10.99 -1.12 -22.94
CA HIS A 93 -10.72 -1.36 -21.52
C HIS A 93 -10.53 -2.84 -21.21
N SER A 94 -11.45 -3.69 -21.66
CA SER A 94 -11.38 -5.13 -21.43
C SER A 94 -10.17 -5.78 -22.13
N CYS A 95 -9.90 -5.39 -23.37
CA CYS A 95 -8.78 -5.92 -24.15
C CYS A 95 -7.42 -5.42 -23.69
N ILE A 96 -7.32 -4.27 -23.00
CA ILE A 96 -6.05 -3.70 -22.55
C ILE A 96 -5.75 -4.08 -21.10
N ILE A 97 -6.72 -3.95 -20.19
CA ILE A 97 -6.45 -4.15 -18.76
C ILE A 97 -6.09 -5.59 -18.43
N LEU A 98 -6.79 -6.58 -19.02
CA LEU A 98 -6.49 -7.99 -18.72
C LEU A 98 -5.08 -8.40 -19.18
N PRO A 99 -4.63 -8.12 -20.42
CA PRO A 99 -3.25 -8.38 -20.82
C PRO A 99 -2.22 -7.57 -20.04
N VAL A 100 -2.51 -6.30 -19.72
CA VAL A 100 -1.61 -5.48 -18.91
C VAL A 100 -1.41 -6.10 -17.54
N CYS A 101 -2.48 -6.48 -16.83
CA CYS A 101 -2.37 -7.16 -15.54
C CYS A 101 -1.56 -8.46 -15.64
N GLY A 102 -1.78 -9.28 -16.67
CA GLY A 102 -1.00 -10.50 -16.91
C GLY A 102 0.48 -10.22 -17.18
N TYR A 103 0.77 -9.29 -18.09
CA TYR A 103 2.13 -8.89 -18.44
C TYR A 103 2.89 -8.32 -17.24
N LEU A 104 2.23 -7.49 -16.44
CA LEU A 104 2.81 -6.89 -15.24
C LEU A 104 3.20 -7.94 -14.19
N LEU A 105 2.41 -9.01 -14.01
CA LEU A 105 2.78 -10.12 -13.13
C LEU A 105 4.00 -10.89 -13.65
N ILE A 106 4.06 -11.13 -14.95
CA ILE A 106 5.21 -11.78 -15.59
C ILE A 106 6.46 -10.91 -15.45
N ALA A 107 6.37 -9.62 -15.78
CA ALA A 107 7.46 -8.67 -15.67
C ALA A 107 7.98 -8.55 -14.23
N LEU A 108 7.09 -8.60 -13.22
CA LEU A 108 7.50 -8.58 -11.82
C LEU A 108 8.28 -9.84 -11.44
N LYS A 109 7.87 -11.01 -11.93
CA LYS A 109 8.57 -12.28 -11.73
C LYS A 109 9.93 -12.30 -12.43
N GLU A 110 9.99 -11.81 -13.68
CA GLU A 110 11.21 -11.79 -14.49
C GLU A 110 12.24 -10.76 -14.03
N ALA A 111 11.79 -9.66 -13.39
CA ALA A 111 12.69 -8.61 -12.91
C ALA A 111 13.71 -9.11 -11.87
N ASN A 112 13.48 -10.29 -11.26
CA ASN A 112 14.37 -11.00 -10.33
C ASN A 112 15.04 -10.06 -9.31
N ARG A 113 14.23 -9.13 -8.78
CA ARG A 113 14.71 -8.11 -7.86
C ARG A 113 14.81 -8.75 -6.48
N LYS A 114 16.03 -8.88 -5.97
CA LYS A 114 16.27 -9.48 -4.65
C LYS A 114 15.83 -8.58 -3.49
N VAL A 115 15.90 -7.25 -3.68
CA VAL A 115 15.68 -6.28 -2.60
C VAL A 115 14.78 -5.14 -3.05
N GLN A 116 13.81 -4.80 -2.21
CA GLN A 116 12.93 -3.66 -2.44
C GLN A 116 13.70 -2.34 -2.26
N ASN A 117 13.68 -1.50 -3.30
CA ASN A 117 14.40 -0.23 -3.32
C ASN A 117 13.50 0.95 -2.93
N LEU A 118 13.98 1.82 -2.03
CA LEU A 118 13.22 2.98 -1.55
C LEU A 118 12.83 3.96 -2.68
N ASN A 119 13.70 4.21 -3.66
CA ASN A 119 13.41 5.11 -4.78
C ASN A 119 12.31 4.54 -5.69
N HIS A 120 12.30 3.23 -5.93
CA HIS A 120 11.19 2.58 -6.63
C HIS A 120 9.88 2.71 -5.85
N VAL A 121 9.91 2.54 -4.52
CA VAL A 121 8.71 2.71 -3.69
C VAL A 121 8.19 4.15 -3.75
N ILE A 122 9.08 5.16 -3.67
CA ILE A 122 8.72 6.57 -3.83
C ILE A 122 8.10 6.83 -5.21
N LEU A 123 8.75 6.36 -6.27
CA LEU A 123 8.25 6.52 -7.64
C LEU A 123 6.89 5.83 -7.83
N GLY A 124 6.70 4.65 -7.24
CA GLY A 124 5.43 3.94 -7.23
C GLY A 124 4.31 4.73 -6.54
N PHE A 125 4.57 5.33 -5.38
CA PHE A 125 3.58 6.20 -4.74
C PHE A 125 3.27 7.44 -5.58
N LEU A 126 4.27 8.11 -6.15
CA LEU A 126 4.06 9.28 -7.02
C LEU A 126 3.24 8.92 -8.25
N GLY A 127 3.56 7.80 -8.91
CA GLY A 127 2.80 7.30 -10.05
C GLY A 127 1.35 6.99 -9.68
N MET A 128 1.12 6.35 -8.53
CA MET A 128 -0.25 6.10 -8.05
C MET A 128 -1.03 7.38 -7.76
N ILE A 129 -0.41 8.41 -7.17
CA ILE A 129 -1.05 9.71 -6.93
C ILE A 129 -1.46 10.35 -8.26
N ILE A 130 -0.53 10.43 -9.22
CA ILE A 130 -0.79 11.02 -10.56
C ILE A 130 -1.91 10.26 -11.27
N SER A 131 -1.87 8.93 -11.26
CA SER A 131 -2.92 8.09 -11.83
C SER A 131 -4.28 8.38 -11.20
N VAL A 132 -4.36 8.43 -9.86
CA VAL A 132 -5.62 8.67 -9.14
C VAL A 132 -6.22 10.05 -9.46
N TRP A 133 -5.40 11.10 -9.49
CA TRP A 133 -5.85 12.44 -9.88
C TRP A 133 -6.27 12.51 -11.35
N THR A 134 -5.59 11.77 -12.23
CA THR A 134 -5.98 11.67 -13.65
C THR A 134 -7.31 10.94 -13.81
N LEU A 135 -7.52 9.82 -13.11
CA LEU A 135 -8.79 9.09 -13.08
C LEU A 135 -9.91 10.00 -12.57
N PHE A 136 -9.68 10.71 -11.47
CA PHE A 136 -10.62 11.68 -10.90
C PHE A 136 -11.01 12.76 -11.91
N GLY A 137 -10.02 13.37 -12.57
CA GLY A 137 -10.26 14.38 -13.61
C GLY A 137 -11.04 13.84 -14.81
N CYS A 138 -10.73 12.61 -15.25
CA CYS A 138 -11.46 11.95 -16.34
C CYS A 138 -12.93 11.69 -15.98
N ILE A 139 -13.23 11.27 -14.75
CA ILE A 139 -14.62 11.07 -14.28
C ILE A 139 -15.42 12.36 -14.38
N ILE A 140 -14.84 13.47 -13.91
CA ILE A 140 -15.47 14.79 -14.00
C ILE A 140 -15.66 15.20 -15.46
N ALA A 141 -14.61 15.11 -16.28
CA ALA A 141 -14.66 15.50 -17.69
C ALA A 141 -15.72 14.72 -18.48
N ILE A 142 -15.78 13.39 -18.30
CA ILE A 142 -16.77 12.51 -18.94
C ILE A 142 -18.18 12.85 -18.47
N GLN A 143 -18.39 13.14 -17.18
CA GLN A 143 -19.71 13.56 -16.67
C GLN A 143 -20.21 14.82 -17.38
N PHE A 144 -19.33 15.81 -17.55
CA PHE A 144 -19.67 17.06 -18.25
C PHE A 144 -19.65 16.91 -19.78
N ARG A 145 -19.54 15.68 -20.30
CA ARG A 145 -19.57 15.33 -21.74
C ARG A 145 -18.44 15.99 -22.54
N PHE A 146 -17.32 16.31 -21.90
CA PHE A 146 -16.13 16.76 -22.61
C PHE A 146 -15.44 15.55 -23.27
N TYR A 147 -15.40 15.52 -24.61
CA TYR A 147 -14.63 14.58 -25.43
C TYR A 147 -14.50 13.15 -24.84
N SER A 148 -15.63 12.47 -24.64
CA SER A 148 -15.69 11.21 -23.87
C SER A 148 -14.74 10.12 -24.36
N LEU A 149 -14.48 10.03 -25.67
CA LEU A 149 -13.51 9.10 -26.22
C LEU A 149 -12.08 9.37 -25.73
N ILE A 150 -11.66 10.65 -25.72
CA ILE A 150 -10.32 11.06 -25.31
C ILE A 150 -10.15 10.81 -23.82
N PHE A 151 -11.06 11.30 -22.98
CA PHE A 151 -10.98 11.10 -21.54
C PHE A 151 -11.20 9.65 -21.12
N GLY A 152 -12.00 8.87 -21.86
CA GLY A 152 -12.10 7.42 -21.67
C GLY A 152 -10.78 6.70 -21.95
N SER A 153 -10.05 7.12 -22.99
CA SER A 153 -8.73 6.56 -23.33
C SER A 153 -7.67 6.95 -22.30
N ILE A 154 -7.67 8.21 -21.85
CA ILE A 154 -6.80 8.68 -20.76
C ILE A 154 -7.10 7.93 -19.46
N TYR A 155 -8.37 7.65 -19.17
CA TYR A 155 -8.76 6.85 -18.00
C TYR A 155 -8.14 5.45 -18.04
N ILE A 156 -8.22 4.75 -19.18
CA ILE A 156 -7.61 3.43 -19.35
C ILE A 156 -6.08 3.51 -19.14
N LEU A 157 -5.43 4.50 -19.76
CA LEU A 157 -3.99 4.71 -19.61
C LEU A 157 -3.60 4.98 -18.14
N ALA A 158 -4.35 5.85 -17.45
CA ALA A 158 -4.14 6.16 -16.05
C ALA A 158 -4.31 4.92 -15.16
N LEU A 159 -5.25 4.04 -15.49
CA LEU A 159 -5.45 2.78 -14.80
C LEU A 159 -4.29 1.80 -15.05
N CYS A 160 -3.78 1.68 -16.28
CA CYS A 160 -2.56 0.91 -16.56
C CYS A 160 -1.36 1.43 -15.77
N LEU A 161 -1.16 2.75 -15.74
CA LEU A 161 -0.12 3.40 -14.95
C LEU A 161 -0.32 3.16 -13.44
N PHE A 162 -1.57 3.10 -12.97
CA PHE A 162 -1.89 2.80 -11.58
C PHE A 162 -1.42 1.39 -11.19
N PHE A 163 -1.72 0.39 -12.02
CA PHE A 163 -1.23 -0.98 -11.84
C PHE A 163 0.30 -1.06 -11.91
N GLY A 164 0.92 -0.44 -12.93
CA GLY A 164 2.38 -0.45 -13.07
C GLY A 164 3.09 0.20 -11.89
N SER A 165 2.57 1.32 -11.40
CA SER A 165 3.10 2.02 -10.22
C SER A 165 2.97 1.19 -8.94
N TYR A 166 1.89 0.42 -8.81
CA TYR A 166 1.71 -0.50 -7.69
C TYR A 166 2.79 -1.59 -7.61
N LEU A 167 3.26 -2.11 -8.76
CA LEU A 167 4.32 -3.12 -8.75
C LEU A 167 5.64 -2.58 -8.17
N MET A 168 5.88 -1.28 -8.28
CA MET A 168 7.08 -0.67 -7.68
C MET A 168 7.02 -0.62 -6.16
N ILE A 169 5.82 -0.68 -5.56
CA ILE A 169 5.62 -0.78 -4.11
C ILE A 169 5.40 -2.22 -3.63
N CYS A 170 5.07 -3.14 -4.53
CA CYS A 170 4.86 -4.55 -4.20
C CYS A 170 6.19 -5.24 -3.88
N ASN A 171 6.19 -6.10 -2.86
CA ASN A 171 7.37 -6.88 -2.44
C ASN A 171 7.20 -8.40 -2.65
N GLY A 172 6.09 -8.86 -3.24
CA GLY A 172 5.72 -10.28 -3.28
C GLY A 172 6.64 -11.23 -4.08
N TYR A 173 7.69 -10.69 -4.70
CA TYR A 173 8.72 -11.41 -5.46
C TYR A 173 10.13 -10.90 -5.13
N MET A 174 10.30 -10.34 -3.93
CA MET A 174 11.58 -9.88 -3.40
C MET A 174 11.99 -10.81 -2.26
N ASP A 175 13.29 -10.97 -2.02
CA ASP A 175 13.75 -11.69 -0.84
C ASP A 175 13.71 -10.80 0.42
N LEU A 176 14.09 -9.53 0.25
CA LEU A 176 14.07 -8.53 1.31
C LEU A 176 13.09 -7.40 0.98
N TYR A 177 12.22 -7.11 1.94
CA TYR A 177 11.30 -5.97 1.88
C TYR A 177 11.78 -4.83 2.77
N LEU A 178 11.38 -3.61 2.43
CA LEU A 178 11.71 -2.45 3.24
C LEU A 178 10.58 -2.11 4.20
N ILE A 179 10.94 -1.68 5.41
CA ILE A 179 10.01 -1.12 6.39
C ILE A 179 10.58 0.19 6.93
N LEU A 180 9.72 1.19 7.08
CA LEU A 180 10.09 2.45 7.70
C LEU A 180 10.15 2.28 9.23
N PRO A 181 11.09 2.95 9.92
CA PRO A 181 11.07 3.05 11.38
C PRO A 181 9.73 3.61 11.84
N ALA A 182 9.28 3.22 13.04
CA ALA A 182 7.97 3.61 13.57
C ALA A 182 7.76 5.14 13.48
N GLU A 183 8.75 5.91 13.91
CA GLU A 183 8.75 7.37 13.89
C GLU A 183 8.57 7.98 12.49
N SER A 184 9.02 7.29 11.44
CA SER A 184 8.88 7.73 10.05
C SER A 184 7.52 7.34 9.46
N GLN A 185 6.80 6.37 10.03
CA GLN A 185 5.51 5.92 9.50
C GLN A 185 4.43 7.01 9.59
N PRO A 186 3.50 7.13 8.62
CA PRO A 186 2.57 8.25 8.56
C PRO A 186 1.70 8.43 9.81
N PHE A 187 1.23 7.34 10.40
CA PHE A 187 0.28 7.37 11.52
C PHE A 187 0.93 7.19 12.88
N PHE A 188 2.26 7.34 12.97
CA PHE A 188 2.95 7.37 14.25
C PHE A 188 2.88 8.78 14.83
N GLY A 189 2.08 8.94 15.90
CA GLY A 189 1.76 10.23 16.49
C GLY A 189 0.95 11.13 15.54
N ILE A 190 0.84 12.41 15.90
CA ILE A 190 0.17 13.44 15.09
C ILE A 190 1.23 14.18 14.29
N LYS A 191 1.18 14.09 12.96
CA LYS A 191 2.12 14.76 12.07
C LYS A 191 1.44 15.85 11.25
N ALA A 192 2.06 17.03 11.20
CA ALA A 192 1.49 18.20 10.51
C ALA A 192 1.23 17.95 9.02
N ASN A 193 2.13 17.24 8.32
CA ASN A 193 1.95 16.87 6.91
C ASN A 193 0.72 15.99 6.70
N VAL A 194 0.44 15.04 7.60
CA VAL A 194 -0.75 14.17 7.52
C VAL A 194 -2.02 14.98 7.69
N VAL A 195 -2.04 15.91 8.66
CA VAL A 195 -3.18 16.82 8.87
C VAL A 195 -3.41 17.72 7.66
N LEU A 196 -2.35 18.30 7.09
CA LEU A 196 -2.44 19.18 5.92
C LEU A 196 -2.96 18.43 4.68
N PHE A 197 -2.40 17.27 4.37
CA PHE A 197 -2.90 16.43 3.28
C PHE A 197 -4.35 16.01 3.53
N GLY A 198 -4.71 15.72 4.78
CA GLY A 198 -6.08 15.38 5.17
C GLY A 198 -7.07 16.50 4.85
N PHE A 199 -6.79 17.74 5.29
CA PHE A 199 -7.66 18.89 5.01
C PHE A 199 -7.78 19.18 3.52
N PHE A 200 -6.69 19.08 2.77
CA PHE A 200 -6.72 19.27 1.32
C PHE A 200 -7.65 18.26 0.64
N HIS A 201 -7.46 16.96 0.89
CA HIS A 201 -8.27 15.91 0.26
C HIS A 201 -9.74 15.97 0.72
N LEU A 202 -9.99 16.30 1.99
CA LEU A 202 -11.34 16.47 2.52
C LEU A 202 -12.07 17.62 1.80
N THR A 203 -11.41 18.76 1.62
CA THR A 203 -11.99 19.91 0.91
C THR A 203 -12.38 19.56 -0.52
N VAL A 204 -11.49 18.86 -1.24
CA VAL A 204 -11.77 18.42 -2.62
C VAL A 204 -12.88 17.36 -2.65
N SER A 205 -12.98 16.50 -1.64
CA SER A 205 -14.06 15.51 -1.53
C SER A 205 -15.41 16.16 -1.30
N ILE A 206 -15.49 17.18 -0.45
CA ILE A 206 -16.69 17.99 -0.24
C ILE A 206 -17.09 18.68 -1.55
N ALA A 207 -16.15 19.31 -2.25
CA ALA A 207 -16.44 19.92 -3.56
C ALA A 207 -16.96 18.89 -4.58
N SER A 208 -16.37 17.69 -4.60
CA SER A 208 -16.80 16.60 -5.47
C SER A 208 -18.21 16.13 -5.17
N PHE A 209 -18.60 16.06 -3.91
CA PHE A 209 -19.97 15.71 -3.49
C PHE A 209 -21.02 16.61 -4.14
N PHE A 210 -20.74 17.91 -4.24
CA PHE A 210 -21.66 18.87 -4.87
C PHE A 210 -21.54 18.91 -6.41
N LEU A 211 -20.40 18.53 -6.98
CA LEU A 211 -20.11 18.68 -8.41
C LEU A 211 -20.49 17.44 -9.25
N THR A 212 -20.40 16.24 -8.69
CA THR A 212 -20.51 14.99 -9.46
C THR A 212 -21.46 13.97 -8.85
N LYS A 213 -22.29 13.35 -9.72
CA LYS A 213 -23.12 12.20 -9.31
C LYS A 213 -22.28 10.95 -9.00
N PHE A 214 -21.03 10.94 -9.47
CA PHE A 214 -20.03 9.91 -9.18
C PHE A 214 -19.19 10.25 -7.93
N TRP A 215 -19.70 11.10 -7.04
CA TRP A 215 -19.01 11.45 -5.79
C TRP A 215 -18.53 10.26 -4.95
N PRO A 216 -19.17 9.07 -4.91
CA PRO A 216 -18.66 7.96 -4.10
C PRO A 216 -17.31 7.45 -4.58
N ILE A 217 -17.15 7.24 -5.90
CA ILE A 217 -15.87 6.82 -6.49
C ILE A 217 -14.84 7.95 -6.40
N CYS A 218 -15.25 9.20 -6.64
CA CYS A 218 -14.37 10.35 -6.45
C CYS A 218 -13.84 10.45 -5.02
N SER A 219 -14.67 10.19 -4.02
CA SER A 219 -14.27 10.20 -2.60
C SER A 219 -13.34 9.04 -2.27
N LEU A 220 -13.58 7.85 -2.84
CA LEU A 220 -12.65 6.72 -2.72
C LEU A 220 -11.29 7.02 -3.34
N LEU A 221 -11.26 7.60 -4.55
CA LEU A 221 -10.04 8.05 -5.22
C LEU A 221 -9.28 9.08 -4.37
N LEU A 222 -9.97 10.08 -3.84
CA LEU A 222 -9.34 11.10 -2.98
C LEU A 222 -8.81 10.51 -1.67
N LEU A 223 -9.53 9.56 -1.05
CA LEU A 223 -9.04 8.84 0.11
C LEU A 223 -7.78 8.02 -0.24
N ALA A 224 -7.77 7.35 -1.38
CA ALA A 224 -6.61 6.60 -1.85
C ALA A 224 -5.41 7.53 -2.09
N SER A 225 -5.64 8.66 -2.76
CA SER A 225 -4.64 9.70 -3.01
C SER A 225 -4.05 10.25 -1.72
N PHE A 226 -4.89 10.49 -0.70
CA PHE A 226 -4.44 10.89 0.63
C PHE A 226 -3.48 9.86 1.24
N ILE A 227 -3.88 8.58 1.25
CA ILE A 227 -3.04 7.49 1.77
C ILE A 227 -1.74 7.37 0.99
N PHE A 228 -1.75 7.46 -0.34
CA PHE A 228 -0.53 7.42 -1.14
C PHE A 228 0.35 8.63 -0.89
N SER A 229 -0.21 9.83 -0.74
CA SER A 229 0.53 11.08 -0.49
C SER A 229 1.28 11.06 0.83
N ILE A 230 0.65 10.62 1.92
CA ILE A 230 1.31 10.56 3.23
C ILE A 230 2.39 9.47 3.30
N ASN A 231 2.22 8.36 2.56
CA ASN A 231 3.24 7.32 2.45
C ASN A 231 4.41 7.78 1.55
N ALA A 232 4.13 8.43 0.42
CA ALA A 232 5.14 9.05 -0.44
C ALA A 232 5.99 10.03 0.35
N TRP A 233 5.34 10.92 1.11
CA TRP A 233 6.01 11.88 1.97
C TRP A 233 6.93 11.18 2.99
N SER A 234 6.40 10.16 3.67
CA SER A 234 7.15 9.41 4.68
C SER A 234 8.38 8.73 4.07
N CYS A 235 8.26 8.10 2.90
CA CYS A 235 9.37 7.50 2.19
C CYS A 235 10.39 8.53 1.68
N PHE A 236 9.92 9.67 1.18
CA PHE A 236 10.79 10.70 0.63
C PHE A 236 11.66 11.36 1.70
N PHE A 237 11.07 11.65 2.86
CA PHE A 237 11.72 12.36 3.96
C PHE A 237 12.28 11.44 5.06
N THR A 238 12.19 10.12 4.93
CA THR A 238 12.81 9.22 5.92
C THR A 238 14.33 9.37 5.89
N GLY A 239 14.95 9.40 7.07
CA GLY A 239 16.41 9.34 7.20
C GLY A 239 16.93 7.91 7.05
N SER A 240 16.15 6.91 7.43
CA SER A 240 16.57 5.51 7.39
C SER A 240 15.40 4.56 7.14
N TYR A 241 15.72 3.32 6.82
CA TYR A 241 14.77 2.21 6.71
C TYR A 241 15.44 0.90 7.11
N MET A 242 14.63 -0.14 7.31
CA MET A 242 15.12 -1.49 7.64
C MET A 242 14.82 -2.43 6.49
N LEU A 243 15.79 -3.27 6.12
CA LEU A 243 15.58 -4.40 5.23
C LEU A 243 15.27 -5.63 6.06
N CYS A 244 14.17 -6.30 5.70
CA CYS A 244 13.65 -7.41 6.46
C CYS A 244 13.40 -8.63 5.58
N GLU A 245 13.64 -9.83 6.12
CA GLU A 245 13.26 -11.09 5.48
C GLU A 245 11.77 -11.39 5.68
N HIS A 246 11.19 -12.08 4.71
CA HIS A 246 9.76 -12.41 4.73
C HIS A 246 9.40 -13.45 5.80
N ARG A 247 8.32 -13.16 6.54
CA ARG A 247 7.71 -14.10 7.51
C ARG A 247 6.37 -14.62 6.99
N VAL A 248 6.15 -15.93 7.16
CA VAL A 248 4.91 -16.62 6.77
C VAL A 248 3.78 -16.24 7.74
N ARG A 249 4.05 -16.29 9.05
CA ARG A 249 3.07 -15.94 10.09
C ARG A 249 3.51 -14.73 10.92
N GLU A 250 2.55 -14.12 11.59
CA GLU A 250 2.76 -13.01 12.51
C GLU A 250 3.67 -13.43 13.69
N ASP A 251 3.45 -14.63 14.26
CA ASP A 251 4.25 -15.14 15.39
C ASP A 251 5.73 -15.38 15.03
N ASP A 252 6.04 -15.56 13.74
CA ASP A 252 7.41 -15.74 13.28
C ASP A 252 8.22 -14.43 13.36
N LEU A 253 7.59 -13.28 13.60
CA LEU A 253 8.28 -12.00 13.86
C LEU A 253 9.02 -11.97 15.18
N LEU A 254 8.66 -12.83 16.15
CA LEU A 254 9.36 -12.94 17.43
C LEU A 254 10.62 -13.81 17.35
N LYS A 255 10.80 -14.55 16.24
CA LYS A 255 11.96 -15.42 16.03
C LYS A 255 13.13 -14.61 15.51
N SER A 256 14.34 -15.00 15.89
CA SER A 256 15.57 -14.37 15.39
C SER A 256 15.72 -14.55 13.88
N PRO A 257 16.13 -13.50 13.14
CA PRO A 257 16.25 -12.11 13.58
C PRO A 257 14.87 -11.50 13.89
N ILE A 258 14.76 -10.80 15.02
CA ILE A 258 13.51 -10.19 15.50
C ILE A 258 12.98 -9.23 14.42
N ASP A 259 11.67 -9.27 14.20
CA ASP A 259 10.95 -8.59 13.13
C ASP A 259 11.41 -8.95 11.69
N GLY A 260 12.31 -9.92 11.57
CA GLY A 260 12.99 -10.26 10.32
C GLY A 260 14.08 -9.27 9.93
N ILE A 261 14.52 -8.36 10.80
CA ILE A 261 15.44 -7.27 10.44
C ILE A 261 16.83 -7.84 10.12
N ILE A 262 17.29 -7.64 8.89
CA ILE A 262 18.59 -8.09 8.39
C ILE A 262 19.61 -6.95 8.36
N CYS A 263 19.17 -5.74 8.02
CA CYS A 263 20.07 -4.60 7.83
C CYS A 263 19.35 -3.27 8.08
N HIS A 264 20.03 -2.35 8.75
CA HIS A 264 19.61 -0.96 8.84
C HIS A 264 20.25 -0.16 7.70
N VAL A 265 19.43 0.59 6.97
CA VAL A 265 19.88 1.37 5.81
C VAL A 265 19.65 2.85 6.07
N ALA A 266 20.72 3.64 5.97
CA ALA A 266 20.67 5.09 6.03
C ALA A 266 20.49 5.68 4.63
N VAL A 267 19.64 6.70 4.52
CA VAL A 267 19.37 7.42 3.28
C VAL A 267 20.30 8.63 3.21
N ARG A 268 21.37 8.55 2.40
CA ARG A 268 22.45 9.56 2.42
C ARG A 268 21.93 10.98 2.17
N ARG A 269 21.00 11.14 1.21
CA ARG A 269 20.40 12.44 0.88
C ARG A 269 19.67 13.13 2.04
N ASN A 270 19.30 12.37 3.07
CA ASN A 270 18.59 12.86 4.26
C ASN A 270 19.45 12.77 5.53
N ALA A 271 20.71 12.32 5.44
CA ALA A 271 21.59 12.12 6.59
C ALA A 271 21.85 13.42 7.37
N GLU A 272 22.04 14.54 6.67
CA GLU A 272 22.24 15.87 7.28
C GLU A 272 21.01 16.40 8.03
N ARG A 273 19.83 15.88 7.70
CA ARG A 273 18.55 16.27 8.32
C ARG A 273 18.15 15.35 9.47
N MET A 274 18.94 14.34 9.77
CA MET A 274 18.70 13.49 10.93
C MET A 274 18.86 14.32 12.20
N LYS A 275 17.82 14.34 13.04
CA LYS A 275 17.86 15.03 14.33
C LYS A 275 19.00 14.54 15.22
N HIS A 276 19.45 13.29 15.03
CA HIS A 276 20.55 12.68 15.75
C HIS A 276 21.45 11.88 14.79
N PRO A 277 22.47 12.50 14.17
CA PRO A 277 23.40 11.79 13.28
C PRO A 277 24.14 10.65 13.99
N ASN A 278 24.28 10.75 15.32
CA ASN A 278 24.95 9.76 16.18
C ASN A 278 24.03 8.60 16.63
N GLN A 279 22.78 8.53 16.17
CA GLN A 279 21.83 7.44 16.49
C GLN A 279 21.69 6.41 15.35
N LEU A 280 22.50 6.50 14.30
CA LEU A 280 22.57 5.44 13.31
C LEU A 280 23.06 4.16 13.99
N PRO A 281 22.38 3.00 13.81
CA PRO A 281 22.81 1.73 14.38
C PRO A 281 24.26 1.44 13.99
N THR A 282 25.05 0.83 14.87
CA THR A 282 26.50 0.62 14.64
C THR A 282 26.80 -0.12 13.32
N ASP A 283 25.86 -0.95 12.84
CA ASP A 283 25.98 -1.78 11.63
C ASP A 283 25.00 -1.35 10.52
N PHE A 284 25.06 -0.06 10.11
CA PHE A 284 24.25 0.46 9.02
C PHE A 284 24.98 0.47 7.68
N GLN A 285 24.23 0.36 6.58
CA GLN A 285 24.72 0.63 5.22
C GLN A 285 24.04 1.87 4.64
N PHE A 286 24.69 2.57 3.72
CA PHE A 286 24.00 3.63 2.96
C PHE A 286 23.25 3.04 1.76
N ASP A 287 22.13 3.66 1.41
CA ASP A 287 21.23 3.22 0.34
C ASP A 287 21.88 3.22 -1.06
N ASP A 288 22.89 4.06 -1.27
CA ASP A 288 23.62 4.20 -2.53
C ASP A 288 24.79 3.21 -2.70
N ILE A 289 25.24 2.57 -1.63
CA ILE A 289 26.36 1.61 -1.61
C ILE A 289 25.98 0.27 -0.94
N LEU A 290 24.69 -0.07 -0.93
CA LEU A 290 24.15 -1.26 -0.29
C LEU A 290 24.76 -2.54 -0.90
N ASP A 291 25.56 -3.27 -0.12
CA ASP A 291 26.12 -4.57 -0.49
C ASP A 291 25.28 -5.71 0.11
N ILE A 292 24.43 -6.28 -0.75
CA ILE A 292 23.51 -7.36 -0.41
C ILE A 292 24.24 -8.71 -0.30
N SER A 293 25.41 -8.86 -0.94
CA SER A 293 26.15 -10.14 -0.98
C SER A 293 26.69 -10.56 0.39
N ARG A 294 26.81 -9.60 1.32
CA ARG A 294 27.28 -9.80 2.69
C ARG A 294 26.14 -10.03 3.68
N LEU A 295 24.88 -9.93 3.25
CA LEU A 295 23.72 -10.11 4.11
C LEU A 295 23.35 -11.59 4.17
N ASN A 296 23.24 -12.14 5.39
CA ASN A 296 22.73 -13.49 5.62
C ASN A 296 21.21 -13.41 5.81
N TYR A 297 20.45 -13.96 4.87
CA TYR A 297 18.99 -14.02 4.92
C TYR A 297 18.45 -15.26 4.20
N THR A 298 17.23 -15.66 4.54
CA THR A 298 16.56 -16.78 3.87
C THR A 298 15.92 -16.30 2.57
N LYS A 299 16.19 -16.96 1.43
CA LYS A 299 15.55 -16.58 0.16
C LYS A 299 14.08 -16.96 0.18
N SER A 300 13.27 -16.16 -0.49
CA SER A 300 11.82 -16.39 -0.58
C SER A 300 11.46 -17.73 -1.23
N GLU A 301 12.30 -18.21 -2.16
CA GLU A 301 12.14 -19.49 -2.86
C GLU A 301 12.51 -20.71 -2.01
N ASP A 302 13.36 -20.55 -0.99
CA ASP A 302 13.82 -21.66 -0.13
C ASP A 302 12.77 -22.05 0.93
N VAL A 303 11.71 -21.25 1.07
CA VAL A 303 10.58 -21.48 1.99
C VAL A 303 9.38 -22.12 1.25
N LEU A 304 9.58 -22.62 0.02
CA LEU A 304 8.54 -23.23 -0.81
C LEU A 304 8.01 -24.55 -0.24
#